data_AF-A0A497GLL6-F1
#
_entry.id   AF-A0A497GLL6-F1
#
_cell.length_a   1.000
_cell.length_b   1.000
_cell.length_c   1.000
_cell.angle_alpha   90.00
_cell.angle_beta   90.00
_cell.angle_gamma   90.00
#
_symmetry.space_group_name_H-M   'P 1'
#
loop_
_entity.id
_entity.type
_entity.pdbx_description
1 polymer ?
#
loop_
_entity_poly.entity_id
_entity_poly.type
_entity_poly.pdbx_seq_one_letter_code
_entity_poly.pdbx_strand_id
1 'polypeptide(L)' 'MGIADPKKMEEYVKKLKRRKKELEEEFMNLLNKKEKGEITDKEYEERKRKLEREYVEIMDRLTQMSYLMGESSLF' A
#
# COMPACT_ATOMS: atom_id res chain seq x y z
N MET A 1 26.62 11.40 -3.75
CA MET A 1 25.40 10.57 -3.68
C MET A 1 25.15 10.02 -5.08
N GLY A 2 25.35 8.72 -5.28
CA GLY A 2 25.12 8.12 -6.60
C GLY A 2 23.67 8.31 -7.00
N ILE A 3 23.45 8.92 -8.16
CA ILE A 3 22.13 9.11 -8.75
C ILE A 3 21.48 7.73 -8.81
N ALA A 4 20.41 7.52 -8.06
CA ALA A 4 19.63 6.30 -8.15
C ALA A 4 19.23 6.13 -9.62
N ASP A 5 19.46 4.93 -10.18
CA ASP A 5 19.11 4.61 -11.56
C ASP A 5 17.61 4.88 -11.77
N PRO A 6 17.22 5.85 -12.63
CA PRO A 6 15.83 6.24 -12.82
C PRO A 6 14.92 5.06 -13.16
N LYS A 7 15.42 4.08 -13.93
CA LYS A 7 14.66 2.88 -14.28
C LYS A 7 14.35 2.02 -13.05
N LYS A 8 15.30 1.90 -12.12
CA LYS A 8 15.09 1.15 -10.88
C LYS A 8 14.08 1.85 -9.96
N MET A 9 14.08 3.19 -9.94
CA MET A 9 13.08 3.96 -9.20
C MET A 9 11.68 3.77 -9.77
N GLU A 10 11.51 3.84 -11.09
CA GLU A 10 10.23 3.58 -11.74
C GLU A 10 9.71 2.16 -11.48
N GLU A 11 10.57 1.14 -11.58
CA GLU A 11 10.19 -0.24 -11.27
C GLU A 11 9.76 -0.39 -9.81
N TYR A 12 10.46 0.27 -8.88
CA TYR A 12 10.10 0.25 -7.47
C TYR A 12 8.74 0.93 -7.22
N VAL A 13 8.48 2.10 -7.82
CA VAL A 13 7.18 2.78 -7.76
C VAL A 13 6.07 1.90 -8.33
N LYS A 14 6.30 1.21 -9.46
CA LYS A 14 5.33 0.27 -10.03
C LYS A 14 5.02 -0.87 -9.05
N LYS A 15 6.02 -1.42 -8.37
CA LYS A 15 5.82 -2.45 -7.33
C LYS A 15 5.00 -1.93 -6.16
N LEU A 16 5.31 -0.73 -5.67
CA LEU A 16 4.54 -0.09 -4.58
C LEU A 16 3.08 0.15 -4.98
N LYS A 17 2.82 0.70 -6.18
CA LYS A 17 1.46 0.90 -6.71
C LYS A 17 0.69 -0.42 -6.86
N ARG A 18 1.36 -1.47 -7.32
CA ARG A 18 0.77 -2.82 -7.39
C ARG A 18 0.39 -3.33 -5.99
N ARG A 19 1.30 -3.24 -5.02
CA ARG A 19 1.03 -3.70 -3.65
C ARG A 19 -0.08 -2.90 -2.98
N LYS A 20 -0.16 -1.59 -3.22
CA LYS A 20 -1.28 -0.73 -2.78
C LYS A 20 -2.62 -1.30 -3.27
N LYS A 21 -2.72 -1.65 -4.55
CA LYS A 21 -3.94 -2.23 -5.12
C LYS A 21 -4.26 -3.61 -4.51
N GLU A 22 -3.26 -4.46 -4.33
CA GLU A 22 -3.43 -5.76 -3.67
C GLU A 22 -3.95 -5.58 -2.24
N LEU A 23 -3.44 -4.60 -1.49
CA LEU A 23 -3.94 -4.27 -0.14
C LEU A 23 -5.40 -3.78 -0.16
N GLU A 24 -5.78 -2.95 -1.13
CA GLU A 24 -7.17 -2.50 -1.30
C GLU A 24 -8.12 -3.68 -1.58
N GLU A 25 -7.69 -4.65 -2.40
CA GLU A 25 -8.42 -5.90 -2.63
C GLU A 25 -8.49 -6.78 -1.36
N GLU A 26 -7.39 -6.88 -0.60
CA GLU A 26 -7.35 -7.59 0.69
C GLU A 26 -8.31 -6.97 1.72
N PHE A 27 -8.41 -5.63 1.77
CA PHE A 27 -9.38 -4.92 2.60
C PHE A 27 -10.82 -5.25 2.22
N MET A 28 -11.16 -5.20 0.93
CA MET A 28 -12.50 -5.56 0.46
C MET A 28 -12.84 -7.01 0.80
N ASN A 29 -11.89 -7.92 0.61
CA ASN A 29 -12.07 -9.32 0.98
C ASN A 29 -12.27 -9.51 2.50
N LEU A 30 -11.53 -8.76 3.32
CA LEU A 30 -11.67 -8.80 4.77
C LEU A 30 -13.04 -8.29 5.22
N LEU A 31 -13.53 -7.20 4.60
CA LEU A 31 -14.86 -6.65 4.85
C LEU A 31 -15.95 -7.67 4.47
N ASN A 32 -15.88 -8.25 3.28
CA ASN A 32 -16.82 -9.27 2.81
C ASN A 32 -16.89 -10.47 3.77
N LYS A 33 -15.74 -10.92 4.31
CA LYS A 33 -15.70 -12.02 5.29
C LYS A 33 -16.39 -11.63 6.61
N LYS A 34 -16.21 -10.39 7.06
CA LYS A 34 -16.91 -9.87 8.25
C LYS A 34 -18.41 -9.81 8.04
N GLU A 35 -18.85 -9.26 6.90
CA GLU A 35 -20.27 -9.12 6.56
C GLU A 35 -20.99 -10.47 6.45
N LYS A 36 -20.28 -11.50 5.96
CA LYS A 36 -20.79 -12.88 5.92
C LYS A 36 -20.75 -13.60 7.27
N GLY A 37 -20.16 -13.00 8.31
CA GLY A 37 -19.96 -13.64 9.61
C GLY A 37 -18.92 -14.78 9.59
N GLU A 38 -18.03 -14.83 8.59
CA GLU A 38 -16.98 -15.86 8.46
C GLU A 38 -15.81 -15.65 9.43
N ILE A 39 -15.70 -14.46 10.02
CA ILE A 39 -14.66 -14.08 10.99
C ILE A 39 -15.27 -13.31 12.15
N THR A 40 -14.65 -13.41 13.32
CA THR A 40 -15.06 -12.64 14.50
C THR A 40 -14.64 -11.17 14.38
N ASP A 41 -15.28 -10.29 15.17
CA ASP A 41 -14.86 -8.88 15.27
C ASP A 41 -13.41 -8.72 15.69
N LYS A 42 -12.94 -9.58 16.60
CA LYS A 42 -11.54 -9.56 17.05
C LYS A 42 -10.58 -9.93 15.91
N GLU A 43 -10.88 -10.99 15.15
CA GLU A 43 -10.06 -11.38 14.00
C GLU A 43 -10.08 -10.32 12.89
N TYR A 44 -11.24 -9.70 12.67
CA TYR A 44 -11.37 -8.59 11.73
C TYR A 44 -10.49 -7.42 12.14
N GLU A 45 -10.57 -6.95 13.38
CA GLU A 45 -9.79 -5.83 13.88
C GLU A 45 -8.28 -6.11 13.85
N GLU A 46 -7.85 -7.30 14.23
CA GLU A 46 -6.43 -7.68 14.18
C GLU A 46 -5.89 -7.69 12.75
N ARG A 47 -6.65 -8.24 11.78
CA ARG A 47 -6.25 -8.28 10.37
C ARG A 47 -6.31 -6.90 9.74
N LYS A 48 -7.36 -6.13 10.02
CA LYS A 48 -7.54 -4.75 9.54
C LYS A 48 -6.35 -3.87 9.96
N ARG A 49 -5.95 -3.91 11.22
CA ARG A 49 -4.79 -3.14 11.73
C ARG A 49 -3.46 -3.51 11.07
N LYS A 50 -3.32 -4.75 10.58
CA LYS A 50 -2.12 -5.18 9.84
C LYS A 50 -2.13 -4.59 8.43
N LEU A 51 -3.27 -4.70 7.73
CA LEU A 51 -3.45 -4.12 6.40
C LEU A 51 -3.31 -2.59 6.43
N GLU A 52 -3.85 -1.91 7.44
CA GLU A 52 -3.77 -0.45 7.59
C GLU A 52 -2.32 0.01 7.77
N ARG A 53 -1.55 -0.68 8.60
CA ARG A 53 -0.13 -0.38 8.78
C ARG A 53 0.65 -0.54 7.48
N GLU A 54 0.46 -1.65 6.79
CA GLU A 54 1.15 -1.88 5.52
C GLU A 54 0.75 -0.85 4.46
N TYR A 55 -0.52 -0.48 4.40
CA TYR A 55 -1.01 0.54 3.47
C TYR A 55 -0.36 1.91 3.73
N VAL A 56 -0.29 2.33 4.99
CA VAL A 56 0.38 3.59 5.37
C VAL A 56 1.86 3.56 5.00
N GLU A 57 2.57 2.45 5.24
CA GLU A 57 3.98 2.32 4.86
C GLU A 57 4.19 2.38 3.33
N ILE A 58 3.32 1.75 2.55
CA ILE A 58 3.37 1.81 1.09
C ILE A 58 3.11 3.24 0.59
N MET A 59 2.15 3.92 1.18
CA MET A 59 1.83 5.31 0.85
C MET A 59 2.98 6.26 1.19
N ASP A 60 3.57 6.13 2.38
CA ASP A 60 4.75 6.90 2.78
C ASP A 60 5.92 6.70 1.81
N ARG A 61 6.21 5.45 1.43
CA ARG A 61 7.25 5.15 0.44
C ARG A 61 6.93 5.73 -0.93
N LEU A 62 5.67 5.71 -1.37
CA LEU A 62 5.27 6.35 -2.62
C LEU A 62 5.50 7.87 -2.58
N THR A 63 5.18 8.51 -1.46
CA THR A 63 5.43 9.95 -1.25
C THR A 63 6.93 10.26 -1.28
N GLN A 64 7.76 9.46 -0.59
CA GLN A 64 9.22 9.61 -0.64
C GLN A 64 9.76 9.47 -2.07
N MET A 65 9.29 8.48 -2.82
CA MET A 65 9.71 8.27 -4.21
C MET A 65 9.31 9.43 -5.12
N SER A 66 8.10 9.96 -4.97
CA SER A 66 7.65 11.13 -5.73
C SER A 66 8.53 12.35 -5.46
N TYR A 67 8.90 12.59 -4.19
CA TYR A 67 9.82 13.65 -3.82
C TYR A 67 11.20 13.46 -4.47
N LEU A 68 11.76 12.24 -4.45
CA LEU A 68 13.05 11.92 -5.04
C LEU A 68 13.06 12.03 -6.58
N MET A 69 11.94 11.74 -7.23
CA MET A 69 11.80 11.81 -8.69
C MET A 69 11.54 13.24 -9.20
N GLY A 70 11.32 14.22 -8.31
CA GLY A 70 11.00 15.60 -8.70
C GLY A 70 9.65 15.75 -9.38
N GLU A 71 8.82 14.70 -9.38
CA GLU A 71 7.42 14.77 -9.81
C GLU A 71 6.64 15.58 -8.78
N SER A 72 6.62 16.90 -8.96
CA SER A 72 5.90 17.86 -8.10
C SER A 72 4.38 17.86 -8.32
N SER A 73 3.84 16.85 -9.01
CA SER A 73 2.42 16.70 -9.30
C SER A 73 1.90 15.39 -8.70
N LEU A 74 1.75 15.39 -7.37
CA LEU A 74 0.94 14.42 -6.64
C LEU A 74 -0.46 15.03 -6.52
N PHE A 75 -1.33 14.77 -7.50
CA PHE A 75 -2.80 14.61 -7.43
C PHE A 75 -3.34 14.53 -8.87
#